data_AF-A0A419ET61-F1
#
_entry.id   AF-A0A419ET61-F1
#
_cell.length_a   1.000
_cell.length_b   1.000
_cell.length_c   1.000
_cell.angle_alpha   90.00
_cell.angle_beta   90.00
_cell.angle_gamma   90.00
#
_symmetry.space_group_name_H-M   'P 1'
#
loop_
_entity.id
_entity.type
_entity.pdbx_description
1 polymer ?
#
loop_
_entity_poly.entity_id
_entity_poly.type
_entity_poly.pdbx_seq_one_letter_code
_entity_poly.pdbx_strand_id
1 'polypeptide(L)'
;MSPRVTPENRIPDIVNAAIRVFRARGYRLTQMDEIAKEAGVSKATLYYYFKSKIHLFYYLLENGAPEDGAPMQPREDCSSIREADLLRLLQKRLKTISRLKSINTSLKDNSGMADIASELKHILNEIWELMEKNRIQIILLEKSAFEFPELAQVYDKYARRQLLGQLECYLDNRIKLGAIRPLESVSVVARMIIESIAWFGFKQSGDYMSPVRYSKSEALPELVAIFVNGLKKQ
;
A
#
# COMPACT_ATOMS: atom_id res chain seq x y z
N MET A 1 49.80 -1.78 -8.14
CA MET A 1 48.52 -2.36 -7.67
C MET A 1 47.42 -1.45 -8.17
N SER A 2 46.63 -1.88 -9.15
CA SER A 2 45.46 -1.13 -9.61
C SER A 2 44.44 -1.06 -8.47
N PRO A 3 43.77 0.09 -8.24
CA PRO A 3 42.75 0.21 -7.21
C PRO A 3 41.64 -0.83 -7.48
N ARG A 4 41.25 -1.58 -6.44
CA ARG A 4 40.08 -2.46 -6.51
C ARG A 4 38.87 -1.57 -6.79
N VAL A 5 38.38 -1.59 -8.03
CA VAL A 5 37.07 -1.04 -8.39
C VAL A 5 36.07 -1.79 -7.51
N THR A 6 35.46 -1.08 -6.55
CA THR A 6 34.34 -1.63 -5.78
C THR A 6 33.27 -2.06 -6.78
N PRO A 7 32.77 -3.31 -6.71
CA PRO A 7 31.70 -3.74 -7.60
C PRO A 7 30.56 -2.72 -7.52
N GLU A 8 30.14 -2.20 -8.66
CA GLU A 8 29.03 -1.26 -8.76
C GLU A 8 27.80 -1.87 -8.05
N ASN A 9 27.14 -1.11 -7.19
CA ASN A 9 25.99 -1.61 -6.44
C ASN A 9 24.81 -1.86 -7.40
N ARG A 10 24.53 -3.13 -7.73
CA ARG A 10 23.43 -3.52 -8.64
C ARG A 10 22.09 -3.74 -7.93
N ILE A 11 21.99 -3.50 -6.62
CA ILE A 11 20.75 -3.71 -5.86
C ILE A 11 19.60 -2.83 -6.38
N PRO A 12 19.77 -1.52 -6.68
CA PRO A 12 18.69 -0.71 -7.24
C PRO A 12 18.15 -1.25 -8.56
N ASP A 13 19.03 -1.71 -9.46
CA ASP A 13 18.64 -2.31 -10.75
C ASP A 13 17.80 -3.58 -10.54
N ILE A 14 18.29 -4.46 -9.67
CA ILE A 14 17.62 -5.72 -9.33
C ILE A 14 16.25 -5.46 -8.71
N VAL A 15 16.15 -4.52 -7.77
CA VAL A 15 14.90 -4.15 -7.11
C VAL A 15 13.89 -3.59 -8.11
N ASN A 16 14.32 -2.64 -8.95
CA ASN A 16 13.46 -2.05 -9.97
C ASN A 16 12.96 -3.08 -10.98
N ALA A 17 13.84 -3.97 -11.44
CA ALA A 17 13.48 -5.10 -12.28
C ALA A 17 12.48 -6.04 -11.59
N ALA A 18 12.74 -6.41 -10.35
CA ALA A 18 11.88 -7.28 -9.57
C ALA A 18 10.48 -6.69 -9.38
N ILE A 19 10.38 -5.39 -9.07
CA ILE A 19 9.09 -4.68 -8.98
C ILE A 19 8.32 -4.81 -10.30
N ARG A 20 8.96 -4.58 -11.45
CA ARG A 20 8.31 -4.69 -12.76
C ARG A 20 7.83 -6.11 -13.06
N VAL A 21 8.67 -7.11 -12.83
CA VAL A 21 8.33 -8.52 -13.11
C VAL A 21 7.24 -9.03 -12.15
N PHE A 22 7.37 -8.77 -10.85
CA PHE A 22 6.35 -9.17 -9.88
C PHE A 22 5.03 -8.42 -10.09
N ARG A 23 5.04 -7.13 -10.46
CA ARG A 23 3.81 -6.39 -10.83
C ARG A 23 3.11 -7.01 -12.04
N ALA A 24 3.87 -7.50 -13.02
CA ALA A 24 3.30 -8.09 -14.22
C ALA A 24 2.73 -9.49 -13.98
N ARG A 25 3.37 -10.30 -13.13
CA ARG A 25 3.12 -11.74 -13.04
C ARG A 25 2.66 -12.26 -11.69
N GLY A 26 2.90 -11.52 -10.62
CA GLY A 26 2.72 -11.98 -9.24
C GLY A 26 3.90 -12.80 -8.75
N TYR A 27 3.91 -13.11 -7.46
CA TYR A 27 5.03 -13.77 -6.78
C TYR A 27 5.29 -15.19 -7.30
N ARG A 28 4.27 -16.07 -7.33
CA ARG A 28 4.52 -17.50 -7.61
C ARG A 28 4.90 -17.73 -9.07
N LEU A 29 4.32 -16.97 -10.00
CA LEU A 29 4.56 -17.09 -11.45
C LEU A 29 5.86 -16.42 -11.92
N THR A 30 6.49 -15.58 -11.11
CA THR A 30 7.77 -14.95 -11.44
C THR A 30 8.95 -15.92 -11.29
N GLN A 31 9.90 -15.92 -12.22
CA GLN A 31 11.16 -16.65 -12.11
C GLN A 31 12.35 -15.71 -11.87
N MET A 32 13.37 -16.20 -11.16
CA MET A 32 14.59 -15.41 -10.89
C MET A 32 15.35 -15.04 -12.16
N ASP A 33 15.30 -15.89 -13.20
CA ASP A 33 16.01 -15.66 -14.45
C ASP A 33 15.40 -14.49 -15.24
N GLU A 34 14.09 -14.30 -15.11
CA GLU A 34 13.37 -13.17 -15.71
C GLU A 34 13.77 -11.86 -15.06
N ILE A 35 13.92 -11.86 -13.72
CA ILE A 35 14.40 -10.69 -12.97
C ILE A 35 15.85 -10.38 -13.35
N ALA A 36 16.73 -11.37 -13.44
CA ALA A 36 18.13 -11.17 -13.82
C ALA A 36 18.23 -10.55 -15.23
N LYS A 37 17.45 -11.08 -16.19
CA LYS A 37 17.38 -10.55 -17.55
C LYS A 37 16.86 -9.11 -17.58
N GLU A 38 15.78 -8.83 -16.85
CA GLU A 38 15.18 -7.50 -16.75
C GLU A 38 16.12 -6.47 -16.09
N ALA A 39 16.96 -6.91 -15.14
CA ALA A 39 17.94 -6.07 -14.46
C ALA A 39 19.25 -5.90 -15.25
N GLY A 40 19.46 -6.62 -16.36
CA GLY A 40 20.73 -6.62 -17.08
C GLY A 40 21.90 -7.12 -16.22
N VAL A 41 21.66 -8.14 -15.38
CA VAL A 41 22.68 -8.78 -14.54
C VAL A 41 22.74 -10.28 -14.80
N SER A 42 23.88 -10.91 -14.48
CA SER A 42 23.96 -12.37 -14.51
C SER A 42 23.10 -12.99 -13.40
N LYS A 43 22.63 -14.22 -13.61
CA LYS A 43 21.95 -15.01 -12.57
C LYS A 43 22.83 -15.13 -11.31
N ALA A 44 24.14 -15.35 -11.47
CA ALA A 44 25.09 -15.41 -10.36
C ALA A 44 25.14 -14.09 -9.57
N THR A 45 25.12 -12.94 -10.25
CA THR A 45 25.06 -11.61 -9.63
C THR A 45 23.76 -11.41 -8.85
N LEU A 46 22.61 -11.83 -9.41
CA LEU A 46 21.34 -11.77 -8.69
C LEU A 46 21.37 -12.62 -7.41
N TYR A 47 21.82 -13.88 -7.50
CA TYR A 47 21.91 -14.79 -6.35
C TYR A 47 23.01 -14.38 -5.35
N TYR A 48 24.00 -13.60 -5.77
CA TYR A 48 24.96 -13.00 -4.85
C TYR A 48 24.24 -12.10 -3.84
N TYR A 49 23.37 -11.19 -4.31
CA TYR A 49 22.59 -10.27 -3.47
C TYR A 49 21.37 -10.92 -2.81
N PHE A 50 20.58 -11.69 -3.58
CA PHE A 50 19.33 -12.27 -3.13
C PHE A 50 19.33 -13.79 -3.31
N LYS A 51 19.56 -14.51 -2.21
CA LYS A 51 19.69 -15.97 -2.18
C LYS A 51 18.48 -16.74 -2.74
N SER A 52 17.29 -16.13 -2.79
CA SER A 52 16.07 -16.76 -3.28
C SER A 52 15.04 -15.72 -3.72
N LYS A 53 14.04 -16.16 -4.50
CA LYS A 53 12.89 -15.33 -4.89
C LYS A 53 12.14 -14.78 -3.68
N ILE A 54 11.99 -15.59 -2.64
CA ILE A 54 11.34 -15.16 -1.41
C ILE A 54 12.15 -14.11 -0.65
N HIS A 55 13.48 -14.23 -0.62
CA HIS A 55 14.32 -13.21 0.01
C HIS A 55 14.16 -11.86 -0.70
N LEU A 56 14.18 -11.84 -2.03
CA LEU A 56 13.94 -10.63 -2.80
C LEU A 56 12.53 -10.07 -2.58
N PHE A 57 11.50 -10.91 -2.59
CA PHE A 57 10.13 -10.45 -2.37
C PHE A 57 9.91 -9.92 -0.95
N TYR A 58 10.48 -10.58 0.06
CA TYR A 58 10.50 -10.10 1.44
C TYR A 58 11.14 -8.71 1.53
N TYR A 59 12.31 -8.53 0.90
CA TYR A 59 13.02 -7.27 0.87
C TYR A 59 12.16 -6.14 0.27
N LEU A 60 11.45 -6.41 -0.84
CA LEU A 60 10.54 -5.46 -1.47
C LEU A 60 9.36 -5.07 -0.57
N LEU A 61 8.76 -6.03 0.14
CA LEU A 61 7.65 -5.75 1.04
C LEU A 61 8.08 -5.02 2.32
N GLU A 62 9.34 -5.18 2.72
CA GLU A 62 9.93 -4.46 3.84
C GLU A 62 10.33 -3.02 3.48
N ASN A 63 10.96 -2.83 2.31
CA ASN A 63 11.63 -1.57 1.96
C ASN A 63 10.91 -0.75 0.87
N GLY A 64 10.11 -1.37 0.01
CA GLY A 64 9.46 -0.67 -1.11
C GLY A 64 10.39 -0.44 -2.30
N ALA A 65 10.13 0.64 -3.05
CA ALA A 65 11.00 1.06 -4.14
C ALA A 65 12.30 1.68 -3.59
N PRO A 66 13.38 1.70 -4.39
CA PRO A 66 14.56 2.48 -4.08
C PRO A 66 14.18 3.95 -3.93
N GLU A 67 14.56 4.59 -2.83
CA GLU A 67 14.52 6.03 -2.67
C GLU A 67 15.91 6.60 -3.03
N ASP A 68 15.94 7.77 -3.67
CA ASP A 68 17.20 8.39 -4.12
C ASP A 68 18.15 8.62 -2.93
N GLY A 69 19.35 8.05 -3.01
CA GLY A 69 20.40 8.17 -1.99
C GLY A 69 20.23 7.29 -0.76
N ALA A 70 19.16 6.49 -0.65
CA ALA A 70 18.98 5.57 0.47
C ALA A 70 19.90 4.33 0.31
N PRO A 71 20.65 3.94 1.36
CA PRO A 71 21.48 2.74 1.29
C PRO A 71 20.58 1.50 1.19
N MET A 72 20.73 0.77 0.08
CA MET A 72 20.07 -0.52 -0.12
C MET A 72 21.04 -1.64 0.22
N GLN A 73 20.71 -2.45 1.23
CA GLN A 73 21.48 -3.63 1.61
C GLN A 73 20.52 -4.79 1.89
N PRO A 74 20.63 -5.92 1.16
CA PRO A 74 19.93 -7.15 1.52
C PRO A 74 20.38 -7.59 2.91
N ARG A 75 19.47 -8.21 3.66
CA ARG A 75 19.85 -8.81 4.94
C ARG A 75 20.83 -9.97 4.72
N GLU A 76 21.92 -9.97 5.48
CA GLU A 76 22.97 -10.99 5.38
C GLU A 76 22.54 -12.35 5.96
N ASP A 77 21.62 -12.37 6.94
CA ASP A 77 21.18 -13.58 7.67
C ASP A 77 20.05 -14.38 6.98
N CYS A 78 19.64 -13.97 5.79
CA CYS A 78 18.39 -14.41 5.18
C CYS A 78 18.48 -15.67 4.30
N SER A 79 19.53 -16.49 4.48
CA SER A 79 19.67 -17.77 3.78
C SER A 79 18.52 -18.77 4.05
N SER A 80 17.65 -18.46 5.02
CA SER A 80 16.58 -19.34 5.49
C SER A 80 15.16 -18.74 5.45
N ILE A 81 14.92 -17.55 4.85
CA ILE A 81 13.56 -16.97 4.80
C ILE A 81 12.59 -17.94 4.13
N ARG A 82 11.48 -18.24 4.83
CA ARG A 82 10.37 -19.06 4.34
C ARG A 82 9.12 -18.22 4.13
N GLU A 83 8.13 -18.79 3.45
CA GLU A 83 6.83 -18.12 3.23
C GLU A 83 6.18 -17.69 4.55
N ALA A 84 6.32 -18.50 5.61
CA ALA A 84 5.85 -18.15 6.94
C ALA A 84 6.47 -16.85 7.49
N ASP A 85 7.75 -16.58 7.21
CA ASP A 85 8.42 -15.35 7.64
C ASP A 85 7.88 -14.13 6.91
N LEU A 86 7.64 -14.26 5.61
CA LEU A 86 6.99 -13.25 4.79
C LEU A 86 5.60 -12.91 5.32
N LEU A 87 4.78 -13.92 5.61
CA LEU A 87 3.43 -13.74 6.14
C LEU A 87 3.44 -13.07 7.53
N ARG A 88 4.41 -13.43 8.39
CA ARG A 88 4.60 -12.77 9.69
C ARG A 88 4.99 -11.31 9.55
N LEU A 89 5.92 -10.98 8.66
CA LEU A 89 6.29 -9.59 8.34
C LEU A 89 5.04 -8.82 7.88
N LEU A 90 4.32 -9.35 6.91
CA LEU A 90 3.13 -8.71 6.34
C LEU A 90 2.06 -8.47 7.41
N GLN A 91 1.74 -9.48 8.21
CA GLN A 91 0.80 -9.34 9.31
C GLN A 91 1.22 -8.21 10.26
N LYS A 92 2.49 -8.18 10.69
CA LYS A 92 3.00 -7.15 11.62
C LYS A 92 2.90 -5.75 11.01
N ARG A 93 3.34 -5.60 9.76
CA ARG A 93 3.31 -4.31 9.05
C ARG A 93 1.88 -3.83 8.84
N LEU A 94 1.04 -4.65 8.22
CA LEU A 94 -0.34 -4.30 7.88
C LEU A 94 -1.14 -3.92 9.12
N LYS A 95 -1.06 -4.68 10.22
CA LYS A 95 -1.71 -4.34 11.51
C LYS A 95 -1.37 -2.95 12.01
N THR A 96 -0.16 -2.46 11.72
CA THR A 96 0.36 -1.19 12.20
C THR A 96 -0.01 -0.07 11.25
N ILE A 97 0.26 -0.23 9.96
CA ILE A 97 0.09 0.85 8.98
C ILE A 97 -1.38 1.14 8.70
N SER A 98 -2.25 0.13 8.69
CA SER A 98 -3.67 0.31 8.34
C SER A 98 -4.52 0.89 9.49
N ARG A 99 -3.91 1.42 10.55
CA ARG A 99 -4.62 2.10 11.65
C ARG A 99 -4.68 3.60 11.39
N LEU A 100 -5.90 4.12 11.23
CA LEU A 100 -6.14 5.53 10.92
C LEU A 100 -6.17 6.36 12.21
N LYS A 101 -5.13 7.18 12.40
CA LYS A 101 -4.99 8.06 13.57
C LYS A 101 -6.04 9.17 13.57
N SER A 102 -6.40 9.68 12.39
CA SER A 102 -7.47 10.67 12.20
C SER A 102 -8.79 10.18 12.80
N ILE A 103 -9.23 8.97 12.45
CA ILE A 103 -10.45 8.34 13.00
C ILE A 103 -10.36 8.21 14.52
N ASN A 104 -9.24 7.68 15.04
CA ASN A 104 -9.05 7.54 16.49
C ASN A 104 -9.08 8.89 17.22
N THR A 105 -8.70 9.97 16.55
CA THR A 105 -8.73 11.33 17.10
C THR A 105 -10.16 11.88 17.09
N SER A 106 -10.86 11.76 15.96
CA SER A 106 -12.26 12.14 15.82
C SER A 106 -13.14 11.40 16.84
N LEU A 107 -12.99 10.09 17.01
CA LEU A 107 -13.81 9.30 17.94
C LEU A 107 -13.64 9.67 19.43
N LYS A 108 -12.66 10.50 19.80
CA LYS A 108 -12.56 11.05 21.16
C LYS A 108 -13.56 12.18 21.41
N ASP A 109 -13.98 12.88 20.35
CA ASP A 109 -15.01 13.89 20.43
C ASP A 109 -16.40 13.24 20.32
N ASN A 110 -17.16 13.36 21.40
CA ASN A 110 -18.54 12.88 21.55
C ASN A 110 -19.55 14.03 21.62
N SER A 111 -19.15 15.26 21.29
CA SER A 111 -19.96 16.47 21.54
C SER A 111 -21.07 16.74 20.53
N GLY A 112 -21.23 15.92 19.47
CA GLY A 112 -22.27 16.10 18.44
C GLY A 112 -22.12 17.35 17.57
N MET A 113 -21.18 18.23 17.89
CA MET A 113 -20.84 19.46 17.16
C MET A 113 -19.62 19.27 16.24
N ALA A 114 -19.33 18.04 15.85
CA ALA A 114 -18.16 17.70 15.07
C ALA A 114 -18.19 18.38 13.69
N ASP A 115 -17.08 19.02 13.31
CA ASP A 115 -16.87 19.49 11.95
C ASP A 115 -16.54 18.31 11.02
N ILE A 116 -17.59 17.69 10.48
CA ILE A 116 -17.49 16.53 9.57
C ILE A 116 -16.61 16.83 8.36
N ALA A 117 -16.58 18.08 7.89
CA ALA A 117 -15.75 18.44 6.75
C ALA A 117 -14.27 18.36 7.08
N SER A 118 -13.86 18.92 8.22
CA SER A 118 -12.48 18.84 8.71
C SER A 118 -12.09 17.39 9.03
N GLU A 119 -12.94 16.63 9.71
CA GLU A 119 -12.67 15.23 10.04
C GLU A 119 -12.47 14.37 8.80
N LEU A 120 -13.43 14.42 7.85
CA LEU A 120 -13.30 13.66 6.61
C LEU A 120 -12.07 14.10 5.82
N LYS A 121 -11.76 15.39 5.74
CA LYS A 121 -10.54 15.87 5.10
C LYS A 121 -9.29 15.21 5.70
N HIS A 122 -9.18 15.15 7.02
CA HIS A 122 -8.05 14.48 7.67
C HIS A 122 -8.02 12.97 7.43
N ILE A 123 -9.18 12.30 7.47
CA ILE A 123 -9.30 10.86 7.21
C ILE A 123 -8.92 10.52 5.78
N LEU A 124 -9.49 11.22 4.79
CA LEU A 124 -9.23 10.99 3.38
C LEU A 124 -7.76 11.29 3.03
N ASN A 125 -7.18 12.35 3.63
CA ASN A 125 -5.77 12.66 3.49
C ASN A 125 -4.86 11.54 4.02
N GLU A 126 -5.14 11.01 5.22
CA GLU A 126 -4.36 9.94 5.83
C GLU A 126 -4.45 8.64 5.00
N ILE A 127 -5.65 8.29 4.52
CA ILE A 127 -5.84 7.13 3.62
C ILE A 127 -5.04 7.33 2.33
N TRP A 128 -5.07 8.53 1.75
CA TRP A 128 -4.29 8.83 0.55
C TRP A 128 -2.79 8.64 0.78
N GLU A 129 -2.24 9.23 1.83
CA GLU A 129 -0.81 9.12 2.17
C GLU A 129 -0.40 7.67 2.44
N LEU A 130 -1.27 6.90 3.10
CA LEU A 130 -1.07 5.48 3.30
C LEU A 130 -0.95 4.75 1.96
N MET A 131 -1.87 4.97 1.03
CA MET A 131 -1.86 4.32 -0.28
C MET A 131 -0.64 4.74 -1.10
N GLU A 132 -0.33 6.04 -1.14
CA GLU A 132 0.79 6.60 -1.90
C GLU A 132 2.13 6.06 -1.41
N LYS A 133 2.36 6.08 -0.09
CA LYS A 133 3.60 5.60 0.54
C LYS A 133 3.83 4.11 0.36
N ASN A 134 2.75 3.31 0.30
CA ASN A 134 2.84 1.86 0.23
C ASN A 134 2.45 1.31 -1.16
N ARG A 135 2.36 2.17 -2.18
CA ARG A 135 1.80 1.83 -3.50
C ARG A 135 2.44 0.58 -4.13
N ILE A 136 3.76 0.47 -4.04
CA ILE A 136 4.50 -0.63 -4.64
C ILE A 136 4.14 -1.92 -3.92
N GLN A 137 4.22 -1.93 -2.59
CA GLN A 137 3.86 -3.10 -1.79
C GLN A 137 2.42 -3.52 -2.05
N ILE A 138 1.48 -2.56 -2.15
CA ILE A 138 0.08 -2.88 -2.44
C ILE A 138 -0.06 -3.53 -3.81
N ILE A 139 0.52 -2.95 -4.87
CA ILE A 139 0.47 -3.53 -6.22
C ILE A 139 1.06 -4.94 -6.25
N LEU A 140 2.21 -5.14 -5.58
CA LEU A 140 2.85 -6.45 -5.48
C LEU A 140 1.97 -7.46 -4.74
N LEU A 141 1.32 -7.05 -3.65
CA LEU A 141 0.42 -7.88 -2.86
C LEU A 141 -0.84 -8.22 -3.64
N GLU A 142 -1.50 -7.25 -4.25
CA GLU A 142 -2.71 -7.46 -5.05
C GLU A 142 -2.45 -8.38 -6.23
N LYS A 143 -1.34 -8.15 -6.94
CA LYS A 143 -0.98 -9.01 -8.05
C LYS A 143 -0.70 -10.44 -7.60
N SER A 144 -0.08 -10.62 -6.43
CA SER A 144 0.30 -11.94 -5.91
C SER A 144 -0.82 -12.68 -5.18
N ALA A 145 -1.88 -11.97 -4.79
CA ALA A 145 -2.98 -12.54 -4.01
C ALA A 145 -3.80 -13.58 -4.81
N PHE A 146 -3.78 -13.51 -6.14
CA PHE A 146 -4.53 -14.45 -7.01
C PHE A 146 -3.98 -15.88 -6.94
N GLU A 147 -2.67 -16.01 -6.77
CA GLU A 147 -1.97 -17.30 -6.78
C GLU A 147 -1.36 -17.69 -5.43
N PHE A 148 -1.41 -16.81 -4.43
CA PHE A 148 -0.88 -17.02 -3.08
C PHE A 148 -1.98 -16.84 -2.01
N PRO A 149 -2.81 -17.87 -1.73
CA PRO A 149 -3.98 -17.77 -0.86
C PRO A 149 -3.66 -17.33 0.57
N GLU A 150 -2.56 -17.80 1.15
CA GLU A 150 -2.16 -17.45 2.51
C GLU A 150 -1.81 -15.95 2.61
N LEU A 151 -1.16 -15.41 1.59
CA LEU A 151 -0.89 -13.98 1.48
C LEU A 151 -2.19 -13.19 1.30
N ALA A 152 -3.09 -13.67 0.43
CA ALA A 152 -4.39 -13.04 0.21
C ALA A 152 -5.20 -12.92 1.50
N GLN A 153 -5.19 -13.96 2.34
CA GLN A 153 -5.87 -13.96 3.64
C GLN A 153 -5.29 -12.90 4.60
N VAL A 154 -3.96 -12.79 4.69
CA VAL A 154 -3.29 -11.78 5.52
C VAL A 154 -3.61 -10.38 5.01
N TYR A 155 -3.55 -10.16 3.69
CA TYR A 155 -3.84 -8.88 3.07
C TYR A 155 -5.30 -8.46 3.25
N ASP A 156 -6.26 -9.33 2.95
CA ASP A 156 -7.69 -9.04 3.11
C ASP A 156 -8.04 -8.68 4.56
N LYS A 157 -7.54 -9.48 5.52
CA LYS A 157 -7.84 -9.30 6.94
C LYS A 157 -7.25 -8.00 7.51
N TYR A 158 -5.99 -7.72 7.25
CA TYR A 158 -5.26 -6.62 7.94
C TYR A 158 -5.09 -5.35 7.10
N ALA A 159 -5.40 -5.38 5.80
CA ALA A 159 -5.49 -4.17 4.98
C ALA A 159 -6.95 -3.79 4.73
N ARG A 160 -7.66 -4.51 3.85
CA ARG A 160 -8.98 -4.10 3.35
C ARG A 160 -10.05 -4.07 4.44
N ARG A 161 -10.27 -5.18 5.16
CA ARG A 161 -11.30 -5.24 6.22
C ARG A 161 -11.02 -4.31 7.38
N GLN A 162 -9.74 -4.16 7.75
CA GLN A 162 -9.36 -3.28 8.84
C GLN A 162 -9.60 -1.80 8.51
N LEU A 163 -9.28 -1.35 7.29
CA LEU A 163 -9.58 0.02 6.85
C LEU A 163 -11.10 0.28 6.78
N LEU A 164 -11.84 -0.64 6.16
CA LEU A 164 -13.30 -0.54 6.05
C LEU A 164 -13.96 -0.46 7.43
N GLY A 165 -13.63 -1.38 8.35
CA GLY A 165 -14.23 -1.42 9.68
C GLY A 165 -13.97 -0.16 10.53
N GLN A 166 -12.81 0.49 10.37
CA GLN A 166 -12.56 1.76 11.04
C GLN A 166 -13.44 2.89 10.49
N LEU A 167 -13.60 2.96 9.18
CA LEU A 167 -14.45 3.96 8.55
C LEU A 167 -15.93 3.72 8.82
N GLU A 168 -16.38 2.47 8.84
CA GLU A 168 -17.72 2.09 9.27
C GLU A 168 -17.99 2.53 10.71
N CYS A 169 -17.05 2.26 11.63
CA CYS A 169 -17.15 2.69 13.03
C CYS A 169 -17.25 4.22 13.17
N TYR A 170 -16.44 4.95 12.38
CA TYR A 170 -16.52 6.41 12.32
C TYR A 170 -17.90 6.89 11.86
N LEU A 171 -18.38 6.39 10.72
CA LEU A 171 -19.67 6.78 10.15
C LEU A 171 -20.83 6.46 11.10
N ASP A 172 -20.86 5.25 11.67
CA ASP A 172 -21.87 4.84 12.65
C ASP A 172 -21.91 5.75 13.88
N ASN A 173 -20.73 6.11 14.41
CA ASN A 173 -20.65 7.01 15.54
C ASN A 173 -21.21 8.39 15.19
N ARG A 174 -20.86 8.94 14.03
CA ARG A 174 -21.35 10.27 13.59
C ARG A 174 -22.83 10.27 13.24
N ILE A 175 -23.39 9.15 12.79
CA ILE A 175 -24.84 8.97 12.63
C ILE A 175 -25.53 9.00 13.99
N LYS A 176 -25.02 8.27 14.99
CA LYS A 176 -25.58 8.22 16.35
C LYS A 176 -25.58 9.59 17.04
N LEU A 177 -24.52 10.37 16.84
CA LEU A 177 -24.43 11.74 17.34
C LEU A 177 -25.26 12.75 16.52
N GLY A 178 -25.89 12.32 15.43
CA GLY A 178 -26.72 13.15 14.57
C GLY A 178 -25.95 14.14 13.68
N ALA A 179 -24.63 14.01 13.60
CA ALA A 179 -23.74 14.84 12.78
C ALA A 179 -23.72 14.41 11.31
N ILE A 180 -23.98 13.14 11.03
CA ILE A 180 -24.20 12.58 9.68
C ILE A 180 -25.65 12.10 9.57
N ARG A 181 -26.26 12.25 8.40
CA ARG A 181 -27.61 11.72 8.14
C ARG A 181 -27.64 10.18 8.24
N PRO A 182 -28.78 9.56 8.57
CA PRO A 182 -28.92 8.11 8.45
C PRO A 182 -28.57 7.62 7.04
N LEU A 183 -27.83 6.50 6.97
CA LEU A 183 -27.42 5.86 5.72
C LEU A 183 -28.12 4.51 5.59
N GLU A 184 -28.54 4.14 4.39
CA GLU A 184 -29.14 2.82 4.11
C GLU A 184 -28.16 1.67 4.34
N SER A 185 -26.89 1.88 3.94
CA SER A 185 -25.81 0.93 4.17
C SER A 185 -24.50 1.67 4.43
N VAL A 186 -24.04 1.62 5.68
CA VAL A 186 -22.78 2.22 6.11
C VAL A 186 -21.58 1.54 5.43
N SER A 187 -21.62 0.21 5.27
CA SER A 187 -20.56 -0.55 4.62
C SER A 187 -20.39 -0.19 3.14
N VAL A 188 -21.49 0.07 2.42
CA VAL A 188 -21.42 0.50 1.01
C VAL A 188 -20.77 1.87 0.90
N VAL A 189 -21.17 2.82 1.76
CA VAL A 189 -20.60 4.17 1.76
C VAL A 189 -19.12 4.15 2.16
N ALA A 190 -18.75 3.40 3.20
CA ALA A 190 -17.36 3.23 3.60
C ALA A 190 -16.52 2.65 2.46
N ARG A 191 -17.03 1.62 1.76
CA ARG A 191 -16.37 1.07 0.58
C ARG A 191 -16.24 2.10 -0.53
N MET A 192 -17.28 2.85 -0.86
CA MET A 192 -17.22 3.89 -1.90
C MET A 192 -16.14 4.93 -1.60
N ILE A 193 -16.01 5.37 -0.35
CA ILE A 193 -14.98 6.32 0.07
C ILE A 193 -13.58 5.72 -0.16
N ILE A 194 -13.33 4.51 0.33
CA ILE A 194 -12.03 3.85 0.21
C ILE A 194 -11.68 3.58 -1.25
N GLU A 195 -12.61 3.04 -2.04
CA GLU A 195 -12.39 2.72 -3.45
C GLU A 195 -12.10 3.99 -4.25
N SER A 196 -12.84 5.08 -3.98
CA SER A 196 -12.60 6.36 -4.65
C SER A 196 -11.16 6.81 -4.42
N ILE A 197 -10.68 6.85 -3.18
CA ILE A 197 -9.30 7.25 -2.88
C ILE A 197 -8.27 6.27 -3.42
N ALA A 198 -8.51 4.97 -3.29
CA ALA A 198 -7.59 3.93 -3.77
C ALA A 198 -7.27 4.13 -5.26
N TRP A 199 -8.30 4.36 -6.08
CA TRP A 199 -8.13 4.61 -7.51
C TRP A 199 -7.28 5.85 -7.82
N PHE A 200 -7.44 6.95 -7.07
CA PHE A 200 -6.64 8.16 -7.28
C PHE A 200 -5.21 8.03 -6.74
N GLY A 201 -5.02 7.33 -5.62
CA GLY A 201 -3.70 7.08 -5.01
C GLY A 201 -2.79 6.18 -5.85
N PHE A 202 -3.35 5.20 -6.58
CA PHE A 202 -2.55 4.29 -7.41
C PHE A 202 -2.14 4.88 -8.78
N LYS A 203 -2.91 5.83 -9.33
CA LYS A 203 -2.78 6.27 -10.73
C LYS A 203 -1.68 7.31 -11.02
N GLN A 204 -0.93 7.79 -10.03
CA GLN A 204 0.09 8.83 -10.26
C GLN A 204 1.38 8.34 -10.98
N SER A 205 1.57 7.05 -11.22
CA SER A 205 2.81 6.54 -11.86
C SER A 205 2.58 5.47 -12.94
N GLY A 206 2.48 5.95 -14.19
CA GLY A 206 2.80 5.14 -15.39
C GLY A 206 1.77 4.11 -15.85
N ASP A 207 0.50 4.22 -15.46
CA ASP A 207 -0.57 3.38 -16.03
C ASP A 207 -1.13 4.00 -17.31
N TYR A 208 -0.99 3.30 -18.43
CA TYR A 208 -1.43 3.69 -19.78
C TYR A 208 -2.97 3.78 -19.95
N MET A 209 -3.75 3.57 -18.89
CA MET A 209 -5.20 3.35 -18.97
C MET A 209 -6.06 4.56 -18.58
N SER A 210 -5.47 5.72 -18.28
CA SER A 210 -6.23 6.96 -18.03
C SER A 210 -5.56 8.16 -18.71
N PRO A 211 -6.27 8.87 -19.62
CA PRO A 211 -5.71 10.02 -20.31
C PRO A 211 -5.52 11.25 -19.39
N VAL A 212 -6.11 11.24 -18.19
CA VAL A 212 -6.07 12.39 -17.28
C VAL A 212 -5.22 12.11 -16.04
N ARG A 213 -4.32 13.05 -15.73
CA ARG A 213 -3.49 13.09 -14.53
C ARG A 213 -4.04 14.16 -13.59
N TYR A 214 -4.07 13.86 -12.30
CA TYR A 214 -4.47 14.81 -11.25
C TYR A 214 -3.49 14.70 -10.08
N SER A 215 -3.16 15.83 -9.48
CA SER A 215 -2.42 15.92 -8.22
C SER A 215 -3.34 15.67 -7.02
N LYS A 216 -2.74 15.34 -5.87
CA LYS A 216 -3.45 15.24 -4.60
C LYS A 216 -4.16 16.57 -4.25
N SER A 217 -3.52 17.70 -4.54
CA SER A 217 -4.06 19.04 -4.32
C SER A 217 -5.31 19.35 -5.15
N GLU A 218 -5.46 18.72 -6.32
CA GLU A 218 -6.64 18.88 -7.17
C GLU A 218 -7.75 17.91 -6.78
N ALA A 219 -7.43 16.63 -6.55
CA ALA A 219 -8.44 15.59 -6.34
C ALA A 219 -9.02 15.54 -4.91
N LEU A 220 -8.19 15.74 -3.89
CA LEU A 220 -8.61 15.56 -2.50
C LEU A 220 -9.71 16.55 -2.08
N PRO A 221 -9.65 17.86 -2.39
CA PRO A 221 -10.71 18.79 -2.03
C PRO A 221 -12.07 18.43 -2.65
N GLU A 222 -12.09 18.00 -3.92
CA GLU A 222 -13.30 17.57 -4.62
C GLU A 222 -13.92 16.33 -3.98
N LEU A 223 -13.10 15.32 -3.66
CA LEU A 223 -13.58 14.12 -2.96
C LEU A 223 -14.18 14.46 -1.61
N VAL A 224 -13.51 15.30 -0.83
CA VAL A 224 -14.04 15.77 0.47
C VAL A 224 -15.38 16.46 0.27
N ALA A 225 -15.49 17.39 -0.67
CA ALA A 225 -16.73 18.11 -0.94
C ALA A 225 -17.89 17.17 -1.32
N ILE A 226 -17.64 16.22 -2.23
CA ILE A 226 -18.62 15.21 -2.66
C ILE A 226 -19.13 14.40 -1.46
N PHE A 227 -18.22 13.84 -0.66
CA PHE A 227 -18.62 13.00 0.48
C PHE A 227 -19.29 13.81 1.58
N VAL A 228 -18.77 14.99 1.93
CA VAL A 228 -19.37 15.87 2.94
C VAL A 228 -20.79 16.25 2.54
N ASN A 229 -21.00 16.68 1.30
CA ASN A 229 -22.33 17.06 0.82
C ASN A 229 -23.28 15.85 0.78
N GLY A 230 -22.78 14.66 0.44
CA GLY A 230 -23.57 13.42 0.46
C GLY A 230 -23.93 12.91 1.86
N LEU A 231 -23.22 13.35 2.91
CA LEU A 231 -23.37 12.89 4.30
C LEU A 231 -24.08 13.90 5.22
N LYS A 232 -24.12 15.18 4.84
CA LYS A 232 -24.84 16.23 5.59
C LYS A 232 -26.34 15.90 5.69
N LYS A 233 -26.95 16.30 6.81
CA LYS A 233 -28.41 16.40 6.90
C LYS A 233 -28.89 17.48 5.92
N GLN A 234 -29.93 17.14 5.15
CA GLN A 234 -30.68 18.12 4.36
C GLN A 234 -31.53 18.99 5.27
#